data_AF-A0A1A1W5B6-F1
#
_entry.id   AF-A0A1A1W5B6-F1
#
_cell.length_a   1.000
_cell.length_b   1.000
_cell.length_c   1.000
_cell.angle_alpha   90.00
_cell.angle_beta   90.00
_cell.angle_gamma   90.00
#
_symmetry.space_group_name_H-M   'P 1'
#
loop_
_entity.id
_entity.type
_entity.pdbx_description
1 polymer ?
#
loop_
_entity_poly.entity_id
_entity_poly.type
_entity_poly.pdbx_seq_one_letter_code
_entity_poly.pdbx_strand_id
1 'polypeptide(L)'
;MTVEPPPEHVLSAFGLAGVKPVYLGASWEGGWRCGEVVLSLVADNARAAWSARVRETLFVDGVRLARPVRSTDGRYVVSGWRADTFVAGTPEPRHDEVVSAAVRLHEATGKLERPRFLTQGPTAPWGDVDIFIAADRAAWEERPLSSVPPGARAAPASADAERSVELLNQLATLRKPTKSPNQLVHGDLYGTVLFVGTAAPGITDITPYWRPASWAAGVVVIDALSWGEADDGLIERWSALPEWPQMLLRALMFRLAVHALHPRSTAEAFPGLARTAALVRLVL
;
A
#
# COMPACT_ATOMS: atom_id res chain seq x y z
N MET A 1 -14.07 15.34 -9.54
CA MET A 1 -13.39 16.31 -8.66
C MET A 1 -12.17 16.82 -9.42
N THR A 2 -12.04 18.13 -9.59
CA THR A 2 -10.83 18.75 -10.13
C THR A 2 -9.71 18.62 -9.09
N VAL A 3 -8.59 18.01 -9.45
CA VAL A 3 -7.44 17.92 -8.55
C VAL A 3 -6.80 19.30 -8.48
N GLU A 4 -6.73 19.89 -7.29
CA GLU A 4 -6.15 21.21 -7.08
C GLU A 4 -4.61 21.13 -6.95
N PRO A 5 -3.86 22.07 -7.56
CA PRO A 5 -2.42 22.15 -7.40
C PRO A 5 -2.04 22.55 -5.96
N PRO A 6 -0.79 22.27 -5.54
CA PRO A 6 -0.28 22.72 -4.25
C PRO A 6 -0.38 24.25 -4.13
N PRO A 7 -0.95 24.77 -3.02
CA PRO A 7 -1.04 26.21 -2.78
C PRO A 7 0.34 26.90 -2.71
N GLU A 8 0.36 28.21 -3.00
CA GLU A 8 1.61 28.99 -3.03
C GLU A 8 2.38 28.98 -1.70
N HIS A 9 1.68 28.96 -0.56
CA HIS A 9 2.33 28.87 0.75
C HIS A 9 2.99 27.52 0.99
N VAL A 10 2.48 26.44 0.39
CA VAL A 10 3.09 25.10 0.42
C VAL A 10 4.33 25.08 -0.46
N LEU A 11 4.24 25.61 -1.69
CA LEU A 11 5.40 25.75 -2.58
C LEU A 11 6.52 26.54 -1.89
N SER A 12 6.19 27.68 -1.29
CA SER A 12 7.14 28.52 -0.56
C SER A 12 7.77 27.79 0.63
N ALA A 13 6.98 27.02 1.39
CA ALA A 13 7.48 26.26 2.53
C ALA A 13 8.52 25.21 2.14
N PHE A 14 8.46 24.66 0.93
CA PHE A 14 9.46 23.71 0.41
C PHE A 14 10.50 24.35 -0.52
N GLY A 15 10.58 25.69 -0.56
CA GLY A 15 11.57 26.40 -1.39
C GLY A 15 11.29 26.34 -2.90
N LEU A 16 10.03 26.12 -3.28
CA LEU A 16 9.56 25.95 -4.67
C LEU A 16 8.74 27.17 -5.15
N ALA A 17 8.90 28.33 -4.52
CA ALA A 17 8.19 29.54 -4.90
C ALA A 17 8.46 29.90 -6.37
N GLY A 18 7.40 30.21 -7.13
CA GLY A 18 7.47 30.51 -8.56
C GLY A 18 7.65 29.30 -9.49
N VAL A 19 7.82 28.08 -8.96
CA VAL A 19 7.89 26.86 -9.77
C VAL A 19 6.49 26.45 -10.20
N LYS A 20 6.28 26.21 -11.51
CA LYS A 20 4.99 25.75 -12.04
C LYS A 20 4.77 24.26 -11.77
N PRO A 21 3.74 23.86 -11.01
CA PRO A 21 3.45 22.44 -10.75
C PRO A 21 2.92 21.72 -12.00
N VAL A 22 3.34 20.47 -12.20
CA VAL A 22 2.86 19.56 -13.26
C VAL A 22 2.24 18.33 -12.61
N TYR A 23 0.96 18.08 -12.89
CA TYR A 23 0.26 16.91 -12.36
C TYR A 23 0.80 15.62 -12.95
N LEU A 24 1.14 14.65 -12.10
CA LEU A 24 1.74 13.36 -12.51
C LEU A 24 0.72 12.22 -12.66
N GLY A 25 -0.53 12.41 -12.23
CA GLY A 25 -1.55 11.36 -12.29
C GLY A 25 -1.20 10.16 -11.40
N ALA A 26 -1.60 8.96 -11.85
CA ALA A 26 -1.51 7.74 -11.06
C ALA A 26 -0.07 7.32 -10.69
N SER A 27 0.93 7.63 -11.53
CA SER A 27 2.34 7.25 -11.30
C SER A 27 2.94 7.82 -10.02
N TRP A 28 2.32 8.83 -9.42
CA TRP A 28 2.76 9.44 -8.16
C TRP A 28 1.58 9.65 -7.21
N GLU A 29 0.57 8.76 -7.27
CA GLU A 29 -0.63 8.82 -6.43
C GLU A 29 -1.35 10.19 -6.46
N GLY A 30 -1.30 10.88 -7.60
CA GLY A 30 -1.84 12.24 -7.75
C GLY A 30 -0.88 13.35 -7.31
N GLY A 31 0.41 13.08 -7.25
CA GLY A 31 1.45 14.07 -6.94
C GLY A 31 1.65 15.13 -8.03
N TRP A 32 2.26 16.24 -7.63
CA TRP A 32 2.57 17.39 -8.47
C TRP A 32 4.07 17.62 -8.55
N ARG A 33 4.66 17.44 -9.74
CA ARG A 33 6.08 17.69 -9.99
C ARG A 33 6.36 19.18 -10.06
N CYS A 34 7.31 19.62 -9.26
CA CYS A 34 7.85 20.97 -9.19
C CYS A 34 9.38 20.88 -9.34
N GLY A 35 9.88 20.89 -10.59
CA GLY A 35 11.29 20.62 -10.87
C GLY A 35 11.68 19.18 -10.50
N GLU A 36 12.65 19.04 -9.59
CA GLU A 36 13.13 17.74 -9.10
C GLU A 36 12.42 17.27 -7.82
N VAL A 37 11.33 17.94 -7.44
CA VAL A 37 10.53 17.63 -6.24
C VAL A 37 9.11 17.26 -6.66
N VAL A 38 8.49 16.31 -5.96
CA VAL A 38 7.07 15.99 -6.07
C VAL A 38 6.39 16.38 -4.77
N LEU A 39 5.31 17.15 -4.88
CA LEU A 39 4.42 17.47 -3.77
C LEU A 39 3.20 16.54 -3.81
N SER A 40 2.92 15.86 -2.71
CA SER A 40 1.77 14.95 -2.58
C SER A 40 0.96 15.29 -1.33
N LEU A 41 -0.36 15.17 -1.44
CA LEU A 41 -1.27 15.25 -0.30
C LEU A 41 -1.03 14.08 0.65
N VAL A 42 -1.18 14.35 1.93
CA VAL A 42 -0.96 13.39 3.01
C VAL A 42 -2.31 12.99 3.60
N ALA A 43 -2.59 11.69 3.63
CA ALA A 43 -3.78 11.15 4.29
C ALA A 43 -3.64 11.12 5.83
N ASP A 44 -2.42 10.93 6.35
CA ASP A 44 -2.12 10.96 7.78
C ASP A 44 -0.71 11.51 8.04
N ASN A 45 -0.64 12.57 8.87
CA ASN A 45 0.59 13.30 9.14
C ASN A 45 1.65 12.42 9.83
N ALA A 46 1.23 11.54 10.75
CA ALA A 46 2.16 10.70 11.51
C ALA A 46 2.83 9.66 10.62
N ARG A 47 2.07 9.00 9.74
CA ARG A 47 2.57 8.04 8.74
C ARG A 47 3.48 8.71 7.72
N ALA A 48 3.10 9.87 7.18
CA ALA A 48 3.92 10.58 6.21
C ALA A 48 5.25 11.05 6.80
N ALA A 49 5.24 11.66 7.99
CA ALA A 49 6.46 12.09 8.66
C ALA A 49 7.36 10.89 9.05
N TRP A 50 6.76 9.77 9.45
CA TRP A 50 7.49 8.54 9.72
C TRP A 50 8.13 7.96 8.46
N SER A 51 7.39 7.87 7.35
CA SER A 51 7.89 7.34 6.09
C SER A 51 9.06 8.18 5.58
N ALA A 52 8.89 9.51 5.58
CA ALA A 52 9.95 10.46 5.25
C ALA A 52 11.21 10.19 6.09
N ARG A 53 11.08 10.16 7.43
CA ARG A 53 12.22 9.90 8.31
C ARG A 53 12.93 8.57 8.04
N VAL A 54 12.19 7.50 7.74
CA VAL A 54 12.79 6.21 7.37
C VAL A 54 13.52 6.34 6.03
N ARG A 55 12.87 6.90 5.01
CA ARG A 55 13.43 7.09 3.66
C ARG A 55 14.58 8.08 3.62
N GLU A 56 14.80 8.89 4.65
CA GLU A 56 15.97 9.79 4.73
C GLU A 56 17.30 9.00 4.76
N THR A 57 17.32 7.85 5.46
CA THR A 57 18.55 7.07 5.67
C THR A 57 18.48 5.63 5.18
N LEU A 58 17.28 5.11 4.88
CA LEU A 58 17.12 3.74 4.41
C LEU A 58 17.89 3.52 3.10
N PHE A 59 18.67 2.44 3.06
CA PHE A 59 19.34 1.95 1.87
C PHE A 59 18.83 0.55 1.57
N VAL A 60 18.44 0.33 0.31
CA VAL A 60 17.98 -0.96 -0.20
C VAL A 60 18.72 -1.21 -1.50
N ASP A 61 19.45 -2.31 -1.57
CA ASP A 61 20.22 -2.63 -2.76
C ASP A 61 19.32 -2.89 -3.98
N GLY A 62 19.73 -2.36 -5.13
CA GLY A 62 18.97 -2.47 -6.37
C GLY A 62 17.57 -1.83 -6.34
N VAL A 63 17.36 -0.78 -5.53
CA VAL A 63 16.12 0.01 -5.47
C VAL A 63 16.43 1.51 -5.42
N ARG A 64 15.69 2.32 -6.17
CA ARG A 64 15.73 3.80 -6.08
C ARG A 64 14.63 4.30 -5.15
N LEU A 65 14.98 4.74 -3.95
CA LEU A 65 14.00 5.32 -3.02
C LEU A 65 13.86 6.83 -3.25
N ALA A 66 12.62 7.32 -3.36
CA ALA A 66 12.36 8.75 -3.26
C ALA A 66 12.82 9.27 -1.89
N ARG A 67 13.64 10.32 -1.88
CA ARG A 67 14.17 10.92 -0.65
C ARG A 67 13.24 12.06 -0.20
N PRO A 68 12.94 12.19 1.09
CA PRO A 68 12.13 13.29 1.56
C PRO A 68 12.85 14.63 1.37
N VAL A 69 12.07 15.67 1.09
CA VAL A 69 12.53 17.06 1.10
C VAL A 69 11.89 17.74 2.31
N ARG A 70 12.71 18.32 3.18
CA ARG A 70 12.24 19.08 4.33
C ARG A 70 11.80 20.47 3.90
N SER A 71 10.80 21.01 4.59
CA SER A 71 10.48 22.43 4.50
C SER A 71 11.64 23.29 5.00
N THR A 72 11.57 24.58 4.71
CA THR A 72 12.55 25.59 5.15
C THR A 72 12.67 25.69 6.68
N ASP A 73 11.65 25.25 7.42
CA ASP A 73 11.63 25.15 8.88
C ASP A 73 11.89 23.72 9.41
N GLY A 74 12.31 22.79 8.54
CA GLY A 74 12.78 21.45 8.91
C GLY A 74 11.69 20.37 9.05
N ARG A 75 10.42 20.72 8.84
CA ARG A 75 9.28 19.77 8.89
C ARG A 75 9.20 18.89 7.64
N TYR A 76 8.56 17.74 7.78
CA TYR A 76 8.27 16.83 6.66
C TYR A 76 6.89 17.06 6.03
N VAL A 77 5.97 17.64 6.81
CA VAL A 77 4.59 17.89 6.37
C VAL A 77 4.23 19.33 6.69
N VAL A 78 3.73 20.05 5.68
CA VAL A 78 3.25 21.43 5.80
C VAL A 78 1.86 21.50 5.18
N SER A 79 0.87 21.92 5.97
CA SER A 79 -0.51 22.10 5.52
C SER A 79 -1.10 20.89 4.79
N GLY A 80 -0.78 19.66 5.23
CA GLY A 80 -1.26 18.42 4.62
C GLY A 80 -0.51 17.97 3.37
N TRP A 81 0.64 18.59 3.06
CA TRP A 81 1.49 18.23 1.93
C TRP A 81 2.85 17.75 2.41
N ARG A 82 3.41 16.76 1.72
CA ARG A 82 4.80 16.35 1.82
C ARG A 82 5.54 16.62 0.52
N ALA A 83 6.86 16.64 0.59
CA ALA A 83 7.74 16.80 -0.56
C ALA A 83 8.75 15.66 -0.63
N ASP A 84 8.96 15.11 -1.82
CA ASP A 84 9.91 14.03 -2.08
C ASP A 84 10.70 14.30 -3.37
N THR A 85 11.95 13.82 -3.48
CA THR A 85 12.72 13.90 -4.72
C THR A 85 12.02 13.10 -5.82
N PHE A 86 11.94 13.67 -7.01
CA PHE A 86 11.35 12.99 -8.16
C PHE A 86 12.13 11.73 -8.52
N VAL A 87 11.40 10.63 -8.67
CA VAL A 87 11.88 9.33 -9.13
C VAL A 87 11.24 9.08 -10.49
N ALA A 88 12.06 9.01 -11.53
CA ALA A 88 11.59 8.77 -12.89
C ALA A 88 11.04 7.35 -13.04
N GLY A 89 9.97 7.25 -13.85
CA GLY A 89 9.39 5.99 -14.29
C GLY A 89 7.87 6.00 -14.31
N THR A 90 7.31 4.86 -14.72
CA THR A 90 5.87 4.57 -14.73
C THR A 90 5.63 3.16 -14.21
N PRO A 91 4.41 2.84 -13.74
CA PRO A 91 4.04 1.44 -13.50
C PRO A 91 4.20 0.60 -14.78
N GLU A 92 4.72 -0.61 -14.65
CA GLU A 92 4.91 -1.57 -15.75
C GLU A 92 4.52 -2.98 -15.25
N PRO A 93 4.09 -3.91 -16.12
CA PRO A 93 3.71 -5.28 -15.76
C PRO A 93 4.93 -6.18 -15.47
N ARG A 94 5.85 -5.69 -14.61
CA ARG A 94 7.09 -6.37 -14.20
C ARG A 94 6.90 -7.00 -12.82
N HIS A 95 5.88 -7.84 -12.69
CA HIS A 95 5.36 -8.31 -11.39
C HIS A 95 6.41 -9.02 -10.54
N ASP A 96 7.20 -9.92 -11.14
CA ASP A 96 8.30 -10.62 -10.45
C ASP A 96 9.35 -9.65 -9.90
N GLU A 97 9.60 -8.52 -10.58
CA GLU A 97 10.54 -7.52 -10.08
C GLU A 97 9.96 -6.70 -8.92
N VAL A 98 8.64 -6.47 -8.91
CA VAL A 98 7.96 -5.88 -7.75
C VAL A 98 8.05 -6.81 -6.54
N VAL A 99 7.86 -8.12 -6.72
CA VAL A 99 8.02 -9.11 -5.63
C VAL A 99 9.49 -9.18 -5.17
N SER A 100 10.45 -9.18 -6.08
CA SER A 100 11.89 -9.12 -5.75
C SER A 100 12.26 -7.85 -4.98
N ALA A 101 11.71 -6.69 -5.37
CA ALA A 101 11.89 -5.43 -4.65
C ALA A 101 11.23 -5.48 -3.26
N ALA A 102 10.08 -6.15 -3.12
CA ALA A 102 9.43 -6.38 -1.83
C ALA A 102 10.36 -7.12 -0.86
N VAL A 103 10.94 -8.24 -1.30
CA VAL A 103 11.85 -9.06 -0.49
C VAL A 103 13.04 -8.22 -0.01
N ARG A 104 13.72 -7.53 -0.94
CA ARG A 104 14.89 -6.68 -0.61
C ARG A 104 14.54 -5.52 0.32
N LEU A 105 13.38 -4.88 0.10
CA LEU A 105 12.89 -3.83 0.98
C LEU A 105 12.64 -4.38 2.39
N HIS A 106 12.00 -5.53 2.53
CA HIS A 106 11.62 -6.07 3.84
C HIS A 106 12.79 -6.69 4.61
N GLU A 107 13.85 -7.13 3.92
CA GLU A 107 15.13 -7.44 4.56
C GLU A 107 15.75 -6.19 5.22
N ALA A 108 15.72 -5.05 4.51
CA ALA A 108 16.24 -3.80 5.04
C ALA A 108 15.36 -3.22 6.16
N THR A 109 14.04 -3.30 6.03
CA THR A 109 13.09 -2.77 7.03
C THR A 109 12.90 -3.68 8.24
N GLY A 110 13.35 -4.94 8.18
CA GLY A 110 13.20 -5.89 9.29
C GLY A 110 13.91 -5.50 10.59
N LYS A 111 14.87 -4.57 10.51
CA LYS A 111 15.58 -4.01 11.67
C LYS A 111 14.86 -2.84 12.33
N LEU A 112 13.77 -2.36 11.74
CA LEU A 112 13.03 -1.19 12.22
C LEU A 112 12.00 -1.61 13.27
N GLU A 113 11.88 -0.79 14.32
CA GLU A 113 10.89 -1.00 15.37
C GLU A 113 9.48 -0.72 14.88
N ARG A 114 8.49 -1.32 15.55
CA ARG A 114 7.07 -1.07 15.29
C ARG A 114 6.72 0.39 15.64
N PRO A 115 6.29 1.22 14.67
CA PRO A 115 5.85 2.58 14.96
C PRO A 115 4.61 2.58 15.86
N ARG A 116 4.54 3.52 16.82
CA ARG A 116 3.43 3.61 17.79
C ARG A 116 2.05 3.73 17.12
N PHE A 117 1.92 4.45 16.02
CA PHE A 117 0.63 4.56 15.32
C PHE A 117 0.14 3.23 14.73
N LEU A 118 1.02 2.22 14.52
CA LEU A 118 0.59 0.88 14.09
C LEU A 118 0.02 0.03 15.23
N THR A 119 0.10 0.47 16.49
CA THR A 119 -0.57 -0.23 17.60
C THR A 119 -2.00 0.27 17.81
N GLN A 120 -2.34 1.42 17.23
CA GLN A 120 -3.65 2.05 17.35
C GLN A 120 -4.66 1.38 16.41
N GLY A 121 -5.94 1.52 16.75
CA GLY A 121 -7.03 1.06 15.89
C GLY A 121 -7.71 2.18 15.14
N PRO A 122 -8.64 1.81 14.23
CA PRO A 122 -9.48 2.76 13.53
C PRO A 122 -10.21 3.67 14.53
N THR A 123 -10.22 4.99 14.31
CA THR A 123 -10.89 5.96 15.20
C THR A 123 -11.98 6.69 14.43
N ALA A 124 -13.17 6.84 15.02
CA ALA A 124 -14.28 7.55 14.37
C ALA A 124 -14.13 9.08 14.47
N PRO A 125 -14.54 9.84 13.43
CA PRO A 125 -15.01 9.37 12.12
C PRO A 125 -13.86 8.78 11.29
N TRP A 126 -14.13 7.68 10.58
CA TRP A 126 -13.10 6.98 9.80
C TRP A 126 -12.67 7.80 8.57
N GLY A 127 -11.36 7.97 8.41
CA GLY A 127 -10.75 8.40 7.15
C GLY A 127 -10.25 7.21 6.32
N ASP A 128 -9.66 7.50 5.16
CA ASP A 128 -9.08 6.47 4.26
C ASP A 128 -8.12 5.54 5.00
N VAL A 129 -7.26 6.08 5.88
CA VAL A 129 -6.29 5.31 6.65
C VAL A 129 -6.95 4.32 7.62
N ASP A 130 -8.06 4.71 8.26
CA ASP A 130 -8.80 3.85 9.19
C ASP A 130 -9.38 2.62 8.49
N ILE A 131 -9.80 2.79 7.23
CA ILE A 131 -10.33 1.70 6.39
C ILE A 131 -9.25 0.65 6.12
N PHE A 132 -8.03 1.08 5.75
CA PHE A 132 -6.91 0.17 5.53
C PHE A 132 -6.47 -0.52 6.83
N ILE A 133 -6.52 0.17 7.98
CA ILE A 133 -6.25 -0.45 9.29
C ILE A 133 -7.32 -1.52 9.60
N ALA A 134 -8.59 -1.23 9.35
CA ALA A 134 -9.68 -2.18 9.56
C ALA A 134 -9.54 -3.41 8.65
N ALA A 135 -9.20 -3.20 7.37
CA ALA A 135 -8.97 -4.28 6.42
C ALA A 135 -7.77 -5.17 6.82
N ASP A 136 -6.68 -4.57 7.27
CA ASP A 136 -5.52 -5.31 7.79
C ASP A 136 -5.88 -6.10 9.05
N ARG A 137 -6.77 -5.61 9.90
CA ARG A 137 -7.27 -6.40 11.05
C ARG A 137 -8.15 -7.57 10.60
N ALA A 138 -9.08 -7.33 9.68
CA ALA A 138 -10.02 -8.33 9.17
C ALA A 138 -9.33 -9.58 8.59
N ALA A 139 -8.18 -9.40 7.94
CA ALA A 139 -7.39 -10.50 7.40
C ALA A 139 -6.81 -11.43 8.48
N TRP A 140 -6.59 -10.93 9.70
CA TRP A 140 -5.85 -11.62 10.77
C TRP A 140 -6.68 -12.01 11.99
N GLU A 141 -7.81 -11.34 12.26
CA GLU A 141 -8.70 -11.68 13.37
C GLU A 141 -9.53 -12.94 13.10
N GLU A 142 -9.97 -13.62 14.16
CA GLU A 142 -10.69 -14.90 14.07
C GLU A 142 -11.99 -14.78 13.24
N ARG A 143 -12.78 -13.74 13.48
CA ARG A 143 -13.97 -13.41 12.70
C ARG A 143 -13.74 -12.10 11.95
N PRO A 144 -13.59 -12.11 10.62
CA PRO A 144 -13.33 -10.89 9.86
C PRO A 144 -14.41 -9.82 10.08
N LEU A 145 -13.98 -8.57 10.10
CA LEU A 145 -14.79 -7.37 10.34
C LEU A 145 -15.49 -7.34 11.72
N SER A 146 -15.13 -8.21 12.67
CA SER A 146 -15.75 -8.24 14.00
C SER A 146 -15.40 -7.03 14.87
N SER A 147 -14.23 -6.43 14.63
CA SER A 147 -13.78 -5.20 15.30
C SER A 147 -14.30 -3.92 14.64
N VAL A 148 -15.03 -4.03 13.51
CA VAL A 148 -15.61 -2.90 12.79
C VAL A 148 -16.97 -2.56 13.40
N PRO A 149 -17.15 -1.35 13.97
CA PRO A 149 -18.44 -0.98 14.56
C PRO A 149 -19.57 -0.95 13.50
N PRO A 150 -20.80 -1.31 13.88
CA PRO A 150 -21.97 -1.08 13.04
C PRO A 150 -22.05 0.39 12.60
N GLY A 151 -22.25 0.65 11.31
CA GLY A 151 -22.30 2.01 10.76
C GLY A 151 -20.94 2.66 10.47
N ALA A 152 -19.81 2.00 10.76
CA ALA A 152 -18.48 2.48 10.40
C ALA A 152 -18.12 2.28 8.92
N ARG A 153 -18.99 1.63 8.13
CA ARG A 153 -18.80 1.52 6.68
C ARG A 153 -18.78 2.92 6.07
N ALA A 154 -17.65 3.30 5.50
CA ALA A 154 -17.52 4.54 4.76
C ALA A 154 -18.23 4.45 3.38
N ALA A 155 -18.40 3.24 2.85
CA ALA A 155 -19.11 2.98 1.60
C ALA A 155 -20.58 2.54 1.84
N PRO A 156 -21.54 2.97 0.99
CA PRO A 156 -22.89 2.40 0.96
C PRO A 156 -22.85 0.89 0.70
N ALA A 157 -23.85 0.16 1.17
CA ALA A 157 -23.98 -1.26 0.83
C ALA A 157 -24.21 -1.42 -0.69
N SER A 158 -23.28 -2.09 -1.38
CA SER A 158 -23.39 -2.53 -2.76
C SER A 158 -23.40 -4.06 -2.83
N ALA A 159 -23.98 -4.63 -3.88
CA ALA A 159 -24.05 -6.09 -4.05
C ALA A 159 -22.66 -6.74 -4.21
N ASP A 160 -21.69 -6.03 -4.79
CA ASP A 160 -20.29 -6.44 -4.88
C ASP A 160 -19.55 -6.35 -3.53
N ALA A 161 -19.82 -5.34 -2.70
CA ALA A 161 -19.29 -5.27 -1.34
C ALA A 161 -19.83 -6.42 -0.48
N GLU A 162 -21.12 -6.75 -0.58
CA GLU A 162 -21.72 -7.89 0.12
C GLU A 162 -21.09 -9.22 -0.30
N ARG A 163 -20.91 -9.44 -1.60
CA ARG A 163 -20.20 -10.62 -2.12
C ARG A 163 -18.75 -10.69 -1.64
N SER A 164 -18.08 -9.55 -1.48
CA SER A 164 -16.73 -9.49 -0.91
C SER A 164 -16.70 -9.91 0.55
N VAL A 165 -17.68 -9.45 1.34
CA VAL A 165 -17.82 -9.86 2.75
C VAL A 165 -18.15 -11.34 2.86
N GLU A 166 -19.01 -11.88 1.99
CA GLU A 166 -19.31 -13.32 1.96
C GLU A 166 -18.05 -14.14 1.66
N LEU A 167 -17.34 -13.79 0.58
CA LEU A 167 -16.11 -14.48 0.18
C LEU A 167 -15.02 -14.37 1.24
N LEU A 168 -14.88 -13.20 1.87
CA LEU A 168 -13.97 -12.97 3.00
C LEU A 168 -14.26 -13.94 4.15
N ASN A 169 -15.53 -14.12 4.53
CA ASN A 169 -15.93 -15.04 5.58
C ASN A 169 -15.70 -16.50 5.20
N GLN A 170 -15.94 -16.89 3.94
CA GLN A 170 -15.61 -18.24 3.46
C GLN A 170 -14.11 -18.52 3.56
N LEU A 171 -13.27 -17.59 3.08
CA LEU A 171 -11.81 -17.71 3.10
C LEU A 171 -11.24 -17.73 4.52
N ALA A 172 -11.88 -17.02 5.45
CA ALA A 172 -11.49 -17.01 6.85
C ALA A 172 -11.47 -18.41 7.50
N THR A 173 -12.35 -19.31 7.04
CA THR A 173 -12.43 -20.71 7.52
C THR A 173 -11.25 -21.57 7.07
N LEU A 174 -10.49 -21.13 6.05
CA LEU A 174 -9.34 -21.86 5.49
C LEU A 174 -8.00 -21.44 6.12
N ARG A 175 -8.01 -20.50 7.06
CA ARG A 175 -6.81 -20.05 7.73
C ARG A 175 -6.26 -21.12 8.66
N LYS A 176 -4.95 -21.28 8.62
CA LYS A 176 -4.15 -22.07 9.55
C LYS A 176 -3.29 -21.12 10.40
N PRO A 177 -2.93 -21.49 11.65
CA PRO A 177 -1.99 -20.70 12.45
C PRO A 177 -0.66 -20.49 11.71
N THR A 178 -0.05 -19.32 11.89
CA THR A 178 1.23 -18.94 11.26
C THR A 178 2.27 -18.61 12.33
N LYS A 179 3.54 -18.93 12.06
CA LYS A 179 4.67 -18.74 12.97
C LYS A 179 5.69 -17.69 12.50
N SER A 180 5.60 -17.23 11.25
CA SER A 180 6.52 -16.21 10.73
C SER A 180 6.46 -14.95 11.58
N PRO A 181 7.62 -14.35 11.93
CA PRO A 181 7.65 -13.17 12.79
C PRO A 181 7.07 -11.96 12.05
N ASN A 182 6.35 -11.11 12.79
CA ASN A 182 5.91 -9.82 12.28
C ASN A 182 7.07 -8.82 12.34
N GLN A 183 7.22 -8.04 11.27
CA GLN A 183 8.15 -6.93 11.19
C GLN A 183 7.52 -5.77 10.42
N LEU A 184 8.28 -4.70 10.23
CA LEU A 184 7.84 -3.59 9.39
C LEU A 184 7.89 -4.02 7.92
N VAL A 185 6.75 -3.94 7.24
CA VAL A 185 6.62 -4.23 5.82
C VAL A 185 5.85 -3.12 5.09
N HIS A 186 6.05 -3.04 3.79
CA HIS A 186 5.31 -2.13 2.91
C HIS A 186 4.13 -2.88 2.27
N GLY A 187 2.90 -2.41 2.53
CA GLY A 187 1.68 -3.07 2.07
C GLY A 187 1.04 -2.51 0.79
N ASP A 188 1.76 -1.72 -0.01
CA ASP A 188 1.20 -1.14 -1.25
C ASP A 188 2.27 -0.93 -2.34
N LEU A 189 3.14 -1.93 -2.52
CA LEU A 189 4.22 -1.87 -3.50
C LEU A 189 3.71 -1.78 -4.95
N TYR A 190 2.57 -2.39 -5.25
CA TYR A 190 2.00 -2.34 -6.60
C TYR A 190 1.57 -0.92 -7.02
N GLY A 191 1.22 -0.07 -6.06
CA GLY A 191 0.85 1.34 -6.28
C GLY A 191 2.02 2.32 -6.27
N THR A 192 3.17 1.92 -5.72
CA THR A 192 4.30 2.84 -5.41
C THR A 192 5.58 2.53 -6.19
N VAL A 193 5.61 1.44 -6.95
CA VAL A 193 6.78 1.04 -7.74
C VAL A 193 6.72 1.59 -9.17
N LEU A 194 7.82 2.21 -9.61
CA LEU A 194 8.01 2.81 -10.93
C LEU A 194 9.21 2.22 -11.65
N PHE A 195 9.07 1.98 -12.94
CA PHE A 195 10.10 1.43 -13.82
C PHE A 195 10.52 2.46 -14.88
N VAL A 196 11.80 2.44 -15.24
CA VAL A 196 12.35 3.26 -16.33
C VAL A 196 13.48 2.50 -17.02
N GLY A 197 13.18 1.93 -18.18
CA GLY A 197 14.13 1.11 -18.94
C GLY A 197 14.72 -0.02 -18.07
N THR A 198 16.05 -0.12 -18.08
CA THR A 198 16.80 -1.14 -17.32
C THR A 198 17.26 -0.67 -15.94
N ALA A 199 16.84 0.52 -15.48
CA ALA A 199 17.19 1.00 -14.16
C ALA A 199 16.51 0.15 -13.06
N ALA A 200 17.08 0.17 -11.87
CA ALA A 200 16.47 -0.43 -10.68
C ALA A 200 15.02 0.10 -10.46
N PRO A 201 14.10 -0.72 -9.90
CA PRO A 201 12.77 -0.26 -9.53
C PRO A 201 12.82 0.94 -8.60
N GLY A 202 11.98 1.94 -8.86
CA GLY A 202 11.85 3.13 -8.04
C GLY A 202 10.67 3.00 -7.08
N ILE A 203 10.83 3.33 -5.80
CA ILE A 203 9.73 3.33 -4.83
C ILE A 203 9.49 4.78 -4.38
N THR A 204 8.26 5.24 -4.56
CA THR A 204 7.86 6.62 -4.26
C THR A 204 7.58 6.86 -2.78
N ASP A 205 7.11 5.84 -2.06
CA ASP A 205 6.81 5.93 -0.63
C ASP A 205 6.83 4.59 0.11
N ILE A 206 6.71 4.61 1.44
CA ILE A 206 6.53 3.41 2.27
C ILE A 206 5.20 3.52 3.01
N THR A 207 4.27 2.62 2.69
CA THR A 207 2.99 2.43 3.41
C THR A 207 3.15 1.33 4.45
N PRO A 208 3.31 1.66 5.75
CA PRO A 208 3.77 0.70 6.75
C PRO A 208 2.68 -0.18 7.33
N TYR A 209 3.02 -1.46 7.50
CA TYR A 209 2.26 -2.47 8.25
C TYR A 209 3.20 -3.29 9.14
N TRP A 210 2.62 -4.01 10.11
CA TRP A 210 3.38 -4.87 11.03
C TRP A 210 2.98 -6.33 10.85
N ARG A 211 3.59 -7.00 9.86
CA ARG A 211 3.21 -8.33 9.34
C ARG A 211 4.44 -9.13 8.89
N PRO A 212 4.34 -10.43 8.57
CA PRO A 212 5.46 -11.17 8.00
C PRO A 212 5.87 -10.60 6.64
N ALA A 213 7.15 -10.63 6.29
CA ALA A 213 7.63 -10.16 4.98
C ALA A 213 6.89 -10.82 3.80
N SER A 214 6.70 -12.14 3.87
CA SER A 214 6.02 -12.90 2.83
C SER A 214 4.55 -12.49 2.65
N TRP A 215 3.89 -11.90 3.66
CA TRP A 215 2.55 -11.32 3.48
C TRP A 215 2.57 -10.13 2.53
N ALA A 216 3.56 -9.23 2.65
CA ALA A 216 3.63 -8.06 1.79
C ALA A 216 4.02 -8.41 0.34
N ALA A 217 4.88 -9.43 0.14
CA ALA A 217 5.06 -10.06 -1.17
C ALA A 217 3.75 -10.68 -1.69
N GLY A 218 2.96 -11.29 -0.80
CA GLY A 218 1.63 -11.81 -1.10
C GLY A 218 0.68 -10.72 -1.60
N VAL A 219 0.68 -9.53 -0.98
CA VAL A 219 -0.13 -8.39 -1.45
C VAL A 219 0.21 -8.02 -2.88
N VAL A 220 1.51 -7.96 -3.24
CA VAL A 220 1.93 -7.71 -4.63
C VAL A 220 1.34 -8.74 -5.60
N VAL A 221 1.41 -10.04 -5.25
CA VAL A 221 0.89 -11.12 -6.10
C VAL A 221 -0.63 -11.05 -6.23
N ILE A 222 -1.35 -10.77 -5.14
CA ILE A 222 -2.80 -10.60 -5.18
C ILE A 222 -3.21 -9.43 -6.07
N ASP A 223 -2.50 -8.31 -5.99
CA ASP A 223 -2.77 -7.13 -6.81
C ASP A 223 -2.52 -7.43 -8.29
N ALA A 224 -1.38 -8.06 -8.57
CA ALA A 224 -0.97 -8.45 -9.91
C ALA A 224 -1.98 -9.40 -10.57
N LEU A 225 -2.50 -10.39 -9.84
CA LEU A 225 -3.51 -11.34 -10.34
C LEU A 225 -4.91 -10.73 -10.48
N SER A 226 -5.27 -9.80 -9.59
CA SER A 226 -6.64 -9.28 -9.52
C SER A 226 -6.89 -8.16 -10.52
N TRP A 227 -5.88 -7.33 -10.83
CA TRP A 227 -6.02 -6.20 -11.77
C TRP A 227 -4.73 -5.85 -12.51
N GLY A 228 -3.67 -6.63 -12.34
CA GLY A 228 -2.39 -6.43 -13.01
C GLY A 228 -2.15 -7.29 -14.25
N GLU A 229 -3.11 -8.12 -14.63
CA GLU A 229 -3.02 -9.06 -15.77
C GLU A 229 -1.87 -10.09 -15.66
N ALA A 230 -1.39 -10.36 -14.43
CA ALA A 230 -0.37 -11.36 -14.21
C ALA A 230 -0.86 -12.79 -14.53
N ASP A 231 0.06 -13.64 -14.97
CA ASP A 231 -0.19 -15.06 -15.14
C ASP A 231 -0.29 -15.80 -13.80
N ASP A 232 -1.04 -16.91 -13.77
CA ASP A 232 -1.28 -17.69 -12.55
C ASP A 232 0.01 -18.32 -12.00
N GLY A 233 1.00 -18.55 -12.86
CA GLY A 233 2.31 -19.07 -12.49
C GLY A 233 3.10 -18.15 -11.55
N LEU A 234 2.69 -16.88 -11.40
CA LEU A 234 3.28 -15.97 -10.42
C LEU A 234 3.18 -16.51 -8.98
N ILE A 235 2.14 -17.29 -8.66
CA ILE A 235 2.00 -17.96 -7.36
C ILE A 235 3.11 -18.99 -7.14
N GLU A 236 3.38 -19.81 -8.16
CA GLU A 236 4.33 -20.92 -8.07
C GLU A 236 5.78 -20.44 -8.05
N ARG A 237 6.11 -19.37 -8.82
CA ARG A 237 7.46 -18.78 -8.89
C ARG A 237 7.99 -18.33 -7.53
N TRP A 238 7.10 -17.93 -6.61
CA TRP A 238 7.44 -17.45 -5.28
C TRP A 238 7.05 -18.41 -4.15
N SER A 239 6.75 -19.66 -4.48
CA SER A 239 6.31 -20.71 -3.53
C SER A 239 7.29 -21.01 -2.40
N ALA A 240 8.57 -20.68 -2.57
CA ALA A 240 9.59 -20.84 -1.54
C ALA A 240 9.47 -19.83 -0.38
N LEU A 241 8.64 -18.79 -0.50
CA LEU A 241 8.46 -17.81 0.57
C LEU A 241 7.81 -18.45 1.82
N PRO A 242 8.17 -18.00 3.04
CA PRO A 242 7.65 -18.59 4.27
C PRO A 242 6.12 -18.54 4.37
N GLU A 243 5.52 -19.70 4.68
CA GLU A 243 4.07 -19.86 4.89
C GLU A 243 3.22 -19.34 3.72
N TRP A 244 3.76 -19.44 2.49
CA TRP A 244 3.25 -18.74 1.31
C TRP A 244 1.75 -18.87 1.04
N PRO A 245 1.12 -20.07 1.05
CA PRO A 245 -0.33 -20.17 0.85
C PRO A 245 -1.15 -19.38 1.89
N GLN A 246 -0.69 -19.39 3.14
CA GLN A 246 -1.34 -18.66 4.24
C GLN A 246 -1.09 -17.15 4.18
N MET A 247 -0.01 -16.72 3.55
CA MET A 247 0.28 -15.31 3.27
C MET A 247 -0.58 -14.76 2.13
N LEU A 248 -0.71 -15.52 1.03
CA LEU A 248 -1.60 -15.20 -0.09
C LEU A 248 -3.06 -15.10 0.37
N LEU A 249 -3.52 -16.06 1.17
CA LEU A 249 -4.87 -16.03 1.75
C LEU A 249 -5.13 -14.75 2.53
N ARG A 250 -4.21 -14.34 3.40
CA ARG A 250 -4.37 -13.13 4.22
C ARG A 250 -4.24 -11.84 3.40
N ALA A 251 -3.39 -11.83 2.38
CA ALA A 251 -3.30 -10.72 1.43
C ALA A 251 -4.60 -10.54 0.63
N LEU A 252 -5.21 -11.64 0.19
CA LEU A 252 -6.49 -11.62 -0.50
C LEU A 252 -7.62 -11.14 0.41
N MET A 253 -7.67 -11.65 1.64
CA MET A 253 -8.64 -11.21 2.65
C MET A 253 -8.50 -9.71 2.95
N PHE A 254 -7.27 -9.19 3.00
CA PHE A 254 -7.01 -7.76 3.14
C PHE A 254 -7.64 -6.98 1.97
N ARG A 255 -7.39 -7.36 0.72
CA ARG A 255 -7.95 -6.66 -0.45
C ARG A 255 -9.48 -6.80 -0.56
N LEU A 256 -10.07 -7.93 -0.17
CA LEU A 256 -11.52 -8.10 -0.07
C LEU A 256 -12.14 -7.18 1.00
N ALA A 257 -11.47 -7.03 2.14
CA ALA A 257 -11.92 -6.12 3.19
C ALA A 257 -11.77 -4.64 2.77
N VAL A 258 -10.70 -4.26 2.06
CA VAL A 258 -10.59 -2.94 1.43
C VAL A 258 -11.74 -2.72 0.47
N HIS A 259 -11.99 -3.68 -0.43
CA HIS A 259 -13.07 -3.59 -1.42
C HIS A 259 -14.45 -3.41 -0.77
N ALA A 260 -14.71 -4.11 0.32
CA ALA A 260 -15.99 -4.02 1.04
C ALA A 260 -16.17 -2.72 1.84
N LEU A 261 -15.09 -2.06 2.26
CA LEU A 261 -15.15 -0.93 3.19
C LEU A 261 -14.88 0.43 2.52
N HIS A 262 -14.11 0.46 1.44
CA HIS A 262 -13.54 1.68 0.90
C HIS A 262 -14.51 2.38 -0.09
N PRO A 263 -14.80 3.68 0.08
CA PRO A 263 -15.81 4.38 -0.72
C PRO A 263 -15.42 4.57 -2.19
N ARG A 264 -14.13 4.43 -2.52
CA ARG A 264 -13.64 4.47 -3.91
C ARG A 264 -13.56 3.10 -4.59
N SER A 265 -13.94 2.02 -3.90
CA SER A 265 -14.01 0.70 -4.52
C SER A 265 -15.16 0.63 -5.52
N THR A 266 -14.93 -0.08 -6.64
CA THR A 266 -15.87 -0.15 -7.75
C THR A 266 -16.24 -1.60 -8.04
N ALA A 267 -17.43 -1.83 -8.58
CA ALA A 267 -17.93 -3.18 -8.85
C ALA A 267 -17.04 -3.97 -9.82
N GLU A 268 -16.27 -3.28 -10.68
CA GLU A 268 -15.33 -3.88 -11.63
C GLU A 268 -14.11 -4.54 -10.95
N ALA A 269 -13.79 -4.21 -9.70
CA ALA A 269 -12.69 -4.82 -8.98
C ALA A 269 -13.02 -6.22 -8.45
N PHE A 270 -14.30 -6.50 -8.16
CA PHE A 270 -14.71 -7.78 -7.56
C PHE A 270 -14.42 -9.02 -8.43
N PRO A 271 -14.69 -9.04 -9.76
CA PRO A 271 -14.40 -10.19 -10.60
C PRO A 271 -12.94 -10.65 -10.53
N GLY A 272 -12.00 -9.71 -10.50
CA GLY A 272 -10.57 -9.99 -10.33
C GLY A 272 -10.27 -10.66 -8.99
N LEU A 273 -10.78 -10.10 -7.88
CA LEU A 273 -10.64 -10.68 -6.55
C LEU A 273 -11.26 -12.08 -6.44
N ALA A 274 -12.42 -12.31 -7.07
CA ALA A 274 -13.10 -13.60 -7.07
C ALA A 274 -12.31 -14.66 -7.86
N ARG A 275 -11.74 -14.29 -9.02
CA ARG A 275 -10.83 -15.16 -9.79
C ARG A 275 -9.60 -15.52 -8.96
N THR A 276 -8.96 -14.51 -8.36
CA THR A 276 -7.78 -14.71 -7.50
C THR A 276 -8.09 -15.62 -6.31
N ALA A 277 -9.29 -15.54 -5.73
CA ALA A 277 -9.73 -16.44 -4.67
C ALA A 277 -9.79 -17.91 -5.10
N ALA A 278 -10.22 -18.19 -6.33
CA ALA A 278 -10.21 -19.55 -6.86
C ALA A 278 -8.77 -20.10 -6.95
N LEU A 279 -7.81 -19.29 -7.42
CA LEU A 279 -6.41 -19.66 -7.52
C LEU A 279 -5.77 -19.89 -6.15
N VAL A 280 -5.97 -18.98 -5.20
CA VAL A 280 -5.44 -19.11 -3.84
C VAL A 280 -5.97 -20.37 -3.15
N ARG A 281 -7.23 -20.76 -3.40
CA ARG A 281 -7.79 -22.01 -2.86
C ARG A 281 -7.09 -23.27 -3.36
N LEU A 282 -6.50 -23.26 -4.56
CA LEU A 282 -5.80 -24.42 -5.12
C LEU A 282 -4.47 -24.73 -4.41
N VAL A 283 -3.90 -23.75 -3.69
CA VAL A 283 -2.58 -23.88 -3.05
C VAL A 283 -2.62 -24.01 -1.52
N LEU A 284 -3.81 -24.04 -0.90
CA LEU A 284 -4.03 -24.06 0.56
C LEU A 284 -3.97 -25.46 1.21
#